data_AF-X1KAV4-F1
#
_entry.id   AF-X1KAV4-F1
#
_cell.length_a   1.000
_cell.length_b   1.000
_cell.length_c   1.000
_cell.angle_alpha   90.00
_cell.angle_beta   90.00
_cell.angle_gamma   90.00
#
_symmetry.space_group_name_H-M   'P 1'
#
loop_
_entity.id
_entity.type
_entity.pdbx_description
1 polymer ?
#
loop_
_entity_poly.entity_id
_entity_poly.type
_entity_poly.pdbx_seq_one_letter_code
_entity_poly.pdbx_strand_id
1 'polypeptide(L)'
;ELNLINQKVASLTTLTNDERQKLVNDLGQLGPIEREAYLSSLTKQHEIVSAPIKTTIGTIIVDNKKAAKKGVKELAKRAKIAKGKNNYLKTIELYQSAAMLASNWELSNELVQIEEIIRKTKIEDLSVKKKDLEKEAKVAVKSKNYVEASAKYKYASKMASEIFKLGASDMTKEVKRLTKKANEYEKLK
;
A
#
# COMPACT_ATOMS: atom_id res chain seq x y z
N GLU A 1 12.01 -34.43 -29.15
CA GLU A 1 11.16 -33.27 -28.77
C GLU A 1 10.85 -33.19 -27.27
N LEU A 2 10.38 -34.28 -26.63
CA LEU A 2 10.09 -34.31 -25.19
C LEU A 2 11.24 -33.85 -24.27
N ASN A 3 12.49 -34.19 -24.58
CA ASN A 3 13.66 -33.69 -23.83
C ASN A 3 13.81 -32.16 -23.88
N LEU A 4 13.47 -31.53 -25.01
CA LEU A 4 13.53 -30.07 -25.16
C LEU A 4 12.40 -29.38 -24.39
N ILE A 5 11.21 -29.98 -24.40
CA ILE A 5 10.06 -29.54 -23.60
C ILE A 5 10.41 -29.62 -22.10
N ASN A 6 11.02 -30.72 -21.66
CA ASN A 6 11.41 -30.91 -20.27
C ASN A 6 12.45 -29.87 -19.81
N GLN A 7 13.46 -29.59 -20.65
CA GLN A 7 14.43 -28.52 -20.37
C GLN A 7 13.76 -27.14 -20.26
N LYS A 8 12.85 -26.80 -21.19
CA LYS A 8 12.11 -25.52 -21.14
C LYS A 8 11.23 -25.43 -19.89
N VAL A 9 10.43 -26.45 -19.57
CA VAL A 9 9.56 -26.47 -18.38
C VAL A 9 10.35 -26.38 -17.07
N ALA A 10 11.49 -27.09 -17.00
CA ALA A 10 12.39 -27.05 -15.84
C ALA A 10 12.98 -25.65 -15.60
N SER A 11 13.20 -24.88 -16.67
CA SER A 11 13.71 -23.50 -16.56
C SER A 11 12.65 -22.46 -16.22
N LEU A 12 11.36 -22.75 -16.42
CA LEU A 12 10.26 -21.79 -16.31
C LEU A 12 9.44 -21.95 -15.02
N THR A 13 9.60 -23.05 -14.28
CA THR A 13 8.74 -23.37 -13.12
C THR A 13 9.51 -24.04 -11.98
N THR A 14 9.04 -23.86 -10.74
CA THR A 14 9.55 -24.55 -9.54
C THR A 14 8.64 -25.70 -9.10
N LEU A 15 8.04 -26.40 -10.06
CA LEU A 15 7.15 -27.54 -9.81
C LEU A 15 7.94 -28.74 -9.25
N THR A 16 7.25 -29.56 -8.46
CA THR A 16 7.76 -30.86 -8.02
C THR A 16 8.00 -31.77 -9.23
N ASN A 17 8.80 -32.83 -9.06
CA ASN A 17 9.15 -33.74 -10.16
C ASN A 17 7.92 -34.39 -10.79
N ASP A 18 6.92 -34.74 -9.99
CA ASP A 18 5.69 -35.39 -10.47
C ASP A 18 4.80 -34.43 -11.26
N GLU A 19 4.63 -33.20 -10.76
CA GLU A 19 3.87 -32.14 -11.44
C GLU A 19 4.56 -31.70 -12.74
N ARG A 20 5.89 -31.62 -12.73
CA ARG A 20 6.69 -31.33 -13.92
C ARG A 20 6.53 -32.41 -14.98
N GLN A 21 6.62 -33.68 -14.58
CA GLN A 21 6.50 -34.79 -15.51
C GLN A 21 5.10 -34.83 -16.13
N LYS A 22 4.07 -34.54 -15.33
CA LYS A 22 2.69 -34.38 -15.81
C LYS A 22 2.58 -33.26 -16.85
N LEU A 23 3.11 -32.07 -16.55
CA LEU A 23 3.08 -30.92 -17.47
C LEU A 23 3.86 -31.19 -18.77
N VAL A 24 5.02 -31.85 -18.69
CA VAL A 24 5.81 -32.24 -19.87
C VAL A 24 5.05 -33.23 -20.75
N ASN A 25 4.33 -34.18 -20.14
CA ASN A 25 3.50 -35.13 -20.86
C ASN A 25 2.31 -34.44 -21.52
N ASP A 26 1.62 -33.55 -20.81
CA ASP A 26 0.49 -32.77 -21.34
C ASP A 26 0.91 -31.90 -22.54
N LEU A 27 2.07 -31.23 -22.44
CA LEU A 27 2.65 -30.44 -23.54
C LEU A 27 3.13 -31.31 -24.72
N GLY A 28 3.53 -32.55 -24.45
CA GLY A 28 3.91 -33.53 -25.47
C GLY A 28 2.73 -33.98 -26.33
N GLN A 29 1.51 -33.92 -25.80
CA GLN A 29 0.28 -34.27 -26.51
C GLN A 29 -0.32 -33.11 -27.33
N LEU A 30 0.12 -31.88 -27.09
CA LEU A 30 -0.31 -30.70 -27.87
C LEU A 30 0.42 -30.58 -29.20
N GLY A 31 -0.23 -29.96 -30.18
CA GLY A 31 0.41 -29.59 -31.44
C GLY A 31 1.51 -28.54 -31.25
N PRO A 32 2.48 -28.41 -32.18
CA PRO A 32 3.61 -27.48 -32.03
C PRO A 32 3.20 -26.02 -31.77
N ILE A 33 2.13 -25.55 -32.41
CA ILE A 33 1.64 -24.17 -32.28
C ILE A 33 1.03 -23.92 -30.90
N GLU A 34 0.19 -24.84 -30.43
CA GLU A 34 -0.48 -24.76 -29.13
C GLU A 34 0.53 -24.85 -27.99
N ARG A 35 1.53 -25.71 -28.16
CA ARG A 35 2.64 -25.88 -27.22
C ARG A 35 3.48 -24.62 -27.07
N GLU A 36 3.89 -24.00 -28.17
CA GLU A 36 4.66 -22.74 -28.12
C GLU A 36 3.84 -21.58 -27.57
N ALA A 37 2.53 -21.51 -27.86
CA ALA A 37 1.64 -20.53 -27.25
C ALA A 37 1.54 -20.71 -25.71
N TYR A 38 1.42 -21.96 -25.25
CA TYR A 38 1.38 -22.28 -23.82
C TYR A 38 2.70 -21.97 -23.12
N LEU A 39 3.84 -22.37 -23.70
CA LEU A 39 5.16 -22.06 -23.18
C LEU A 39 5.44 -20.55 -23.18
N SER A 40 5.00 -19.81 -24.19
CA SER A 40 5.09 -18.35 -24.24
C SER A 40 4.28 -17.69 -23.11
N SER A 41 3.07 -18.19 -22.85
CA SER A 41 2.23 -17.73 -21.74
C SER A 41 2.88 -18.00 -20.38
N LEU A 42 3.41 -19.21 -20.17
CA LEU A 42 4.16 -19.58 -18.97
C LEU A 42 5.42 -18.72 -18.79
N THR A 43 6.14 -18.43 -19.88
CA THR A 43 7.33 -17.57 -19.85
C THR A 43 6.96 -16.15 -19.43
N LYS A 44 5.89 -15.58 -19.99
CA LYS A 44 5.39 -14.26 -19.58
C LYS A 44 4.95 -14.24 -18.12
N GLN A 45 4.27 -15.29 -17.64
CA GLN A 45 3.91 -15.42 -16.23
C GLN A 45 5.15 -15.52 -15.33
N HIS A 46 6.17 -16.29 -15.75
CA HIS A 46 7.43 -16.37 -15.04
C HIS A 46 8.12 -15.01 -14.96
N GLU A 47 8.24 -14.27 -16.06
CA GLU A 47 8.82 -12.91 -16.08
C GLU A 47 8.08 -11.92 -15.18
N ILE A 48 6.75 -12.04 -15.06
CA ILE A 48 5.94 -11.21 -14.16
C ILE A 48 6.20 -11.55 -12.68
N VAL A 49 6.49 -12.80 -12.36
CA VAL A 49 6.63 -13.29 -10.98
C VAL A 49 8.09 -13.29 -10.49
N SER A 50 9.09 -13.41 -11.37
CA SER A 50 10.49 -13.67 -10.99
C SER A 50 11.46 -12.49 -11.13
N ALA A 51 11.07 -11.36 -11.72
CA ALA A 51 11.98 -10.24 -11.91
C ALA A 51 11.92 -9.22 -10.74
N PRO A 52 13.04 -8.97 -10.01
CA PRO A 52 13.21 -7.70 -9.34
C PRO A 52 13.24 -6.62 -10.41
N ILE A 53 12.17 -5.83 -10.52
CA ILE A 53 12.04 -4.78 -11.54
C ILE A 53 13.25 -3.85 -11.42
N LYS A 54 14.11 -3.81 -12.45
CA LYS A 54 15.11 -2.75 -12.61
C LYS A 54 14.36 -1.42 -12.62
N THR A 55 14.31 -0.77 -11.47
CA THR A 55 13.50 0.43 -11.25
C THR A 55 14.44 1.62 -11.07
N THR A 56 14.14 2.72 -11.75
CA THR A 56 14.92 3.95 -11.61
C THR A 56 14.23 4.88 -10.61
N ILE A 57 14.96 5.28 -9.57
CA ILE A 57 14.49 6.20 -8.53
C ILE A 57 15.36 7.44 -8.57
N GLY A 58 14.87 8.49 -9.23
CA GLY A 58 15.70 9.66 -9.54
C GLY A 58 16.86 9.25 -10.44
N THR A 59 18.08 9.31 -9.92
CA THR A 59 19.30 8.88 -10.62
C THR A 59 19.78 7.48 -10.21
N ILE A 60 19.08 6.80 -9.29
CA ILE A 60 19.48 5.49 -8.78
C ILE A 60 18.83 4.40 -9.63
N ILE A 61 19.64 3.62 -10.32
CA ILE A 61 19.20 2.36 -10.95
C ILE A 61 19.23 1.28 -9.87
N VAL A 62 18.09 0.65 -9.61
CA VAL A 62 17.99 -0.44 -8.64
C VAL A 62 18.12 -1.77 -9.36
N ASP A 63 19.32 -2.35 -9.32
CA ASP A 63 19.67 -3.62 -9.96
C ASP A 63 20.22 -4.67 -8.96
N ASN A 64 20.40 -4.28 -7.70
CA ASN A 64 20.85 -5.14 -6.62
C ASN A 64 20.35 -4.65 -5.25
N LYS A 65 20.49 -5.51 -4.23
CA LYS A 65 20.06 -5.22 -2.85
C LYS A 65 20.69 -3.96 -2.25
N LYS A 66 21.94 -3.66 -2.58
CA LYS A 66 22.65 -2.44 -2.11
C LYS A 66 22.07 -1.18 -2.75
N ALA A 67 21.77 -1.23 -4.04
CA ALA A 67 21.10 -0.15 -4.77
C ALA A 67 19.67 0.05 -4.28
N ALA A 68 18.94 -1.04 -3.98
CA ALA A 68 17.61 -0.98 -3.39
C ALA A 68 17.62 -0.25 -2.04
N LYS A 69 18.56 -0.59 -1.14
CA LYS A 69 18.75 0.15 0.13
C LYS A 69 19.01 1.64 -0.07
N LYS A 70 19.78 2.03 -1.10
CA LYS A 70 19.98 3.44 -1.45
C LYS A 70 18.69 4.09 -1.97
N GLY A 71 17.94 3.40 -2.83
CA GLY A 71 16.64 3.84 -3.33
C GLY A 71 15.62 4.07 -2.21
N VAL A 72 15.54 3.15 -1.24
CA VAL A 72 14.70 3.28 -0.04
C VAL A 72 15.06 4.56 0.74
N LYS A 73 16.36 4.80 0.97
CA LYS A 73 16.84 6.00 1.68
C LYS A 73 16.51 7.29 0.92
N GLU A 74 16.66 7.28 -0.39
CA GLU A 74 16.34 8.45 -1.23
C GLU A 74 14.84 8.77 -1.21
N LEU A 75 13.97 7.75 -1.34
CA LEU A 75 12.53 7.92 -1.19
C LEU A 75 12.16 8.46 0.19
N ALA A 76 12.76 7.92 1.26
CA ALA A 76 12.57 8.40 2.62
C ALA A 76 13.02 9.86 2.80
N LYS A 77 14.11 10.29 2.15
CA LYS A 77 14.58 11.68 2.17
C LYS A 77 13.56 12.61 1.49
N ARG A 78 13.05 12.24 0.32
CA ARG A 78 12.00 12.98 -0.39
C ARG A 78 10.71 13.05 0.43
N ALA A 79 10.34 11.97 1.10
CA ALA A 79 9.16 11.91 1.96
C ALA A 79 9.29 12.89 3.14
N LYS A 80 10.47 12.96 3.79
CA LYS A 80 10.73 13.96 4.85
C LYS A 80 10.59 15.40 4.34
N ILE A 81 11.07 15.70 3.14
CA ILE A 81 10.92 17.03 2.51
C ILE A 81 9.44 17.34 2.26
N ALA A 82 8.67 16.38 1.70
CA ALA A 82 7.24 16.54 1.49
C ALA A 82 6.49 16.76 2.82
N LYS A 83 6.89 16.04 3.87
CA LYS A 83 6.33 16.18 5.22
C LYS A 83 6.60 17.57 5.80
N GLY A 84 7.81 18.09 5.64
CA GLY A 84 8.15 19.46 6.06
C GLY A 84 7.32 20.55 5.37
N LYS A 85 6.71 20.24 4.22
CA LYS A 85 5.76 21.10 3.50
C LYS A 85 4.29 20.80 3.84
N ASN A 86 4.04 20.02 4.90
CA ASN A 86 2.72 19.52 5.30
C ASN A 86 1.96 18.75 4.20
N ASN A 87 2.67 18.22 3.19
CA ASN A 87 2.05 17.42 2.14
C ASN A 87 2.00 15.95 2.58
N TYR A 88 1.02 15.63 3.42
CA TYR A 88 0.84 14.28 3.98
C TYR A 88 0.56 13.23 2.90
N LEU A 89 -0.24 13.56 1.89
CA LEU A 89 -0.53 12.65 0.77
C LEU A 89 0.77 12.24 0.07
N LYS A 90 1.59 13.23 -0.32
CA LYS A 90 2.86 12.94 -1.00
C LYS A 90 3.86 12.21 -0.12
N THR A 91 3.86 12.53 1.18
CA THR A 91 4.69 11.84 2.16
C THR A 91 4.35 10.35 2.24
N ILE A 92 3.06 10.02 2.33
CA ILE A 92 2.58 8.64 2.39
C ILE A 92 2.89 7.89 1.10
N GLU A 93 2.64 8.48 -0.08
CA GLU A 93 2.98 7.88 -1.37
C GLU A 93 4.47 7.50 -1.47
N LEU A 94 5.36 8.43 -1.10
CA LEU A 94 6.81 8.19 -1.16
C LEU A 94 7.26 7.09 -0.22
N TYR A 95 6.69 7.01 0.98
CA TYR A 95 6.97 5.90 1.90
C TYR A 95 6.36 4.58 1.41
N GLN A 96 5.18 4.58 0.77
CA GLN A 96 4.61 3.37 0.16
C GLN A 96 5.49 2.84 -0.98
N SER A 97 6.03 3.73 -1.84
CA SER A 97 7.02 3.35 -2.84
C SER A 97 8.29 2.76 -2.19
N ALA A 98 8.73 3.32 -1.05
CA ALA A 98 9.88 2.81 -0.33
C ALA A 98 9.61 1.43 0.29
N ALA A 99 8.41 1.19 0.82
CA ALA A 99 7.97 -0.10 1.34
C ALA A 99 7.91 -1.16 0.24
N MET A 100 7.34 -0.81 -0.92
CA MET A 100 7.31 -1.71 -2.08
C MET A 100 8.72 -2.09 -2.52
N LEU A 101 9.65 -1.13 -2.59
CA LEU A 101 11.05 -1.40 -2.91
C LEU A 101 11.72 -2.29 -1.86
N ALA A 102 11.45 -2.04 -0.58
CA ALA A 102 11.98 -2.85 0.51
C ALA A 102 11.47 -4.29 0.46
N SER A 103 10.18 -4.47 0.16
CA SER A 103 9.54 -5.77 -0.01
C SER A 103 10.11 -6.54 -1.20
N ASN A 104 10.21 -5.92 -2.38
CA ASN A 104 10.75 -6.55 -3.60
C ASN A 104 12.21 -7.01 -3.46
N TRP A 105 12.96 -6.47 -2.51
CA TRP A 105 14.37 -6.78 -2.27
C TRP A 105 14.64 -7.45 -0.92
N GLU A 106 13.60 -7.96 -0.26
CA GLU A 106 13.66 -8.68 1.01
C GLU A 106 14.47 -7.90 2.08
N LEU A 107 14.11 -6.62 2.24
CA LEU A 107 14.65 -5.70 3.23
C LEU A 107 13.69 -5.60 4.42
N SER A 108 13.47 -6.71 5.12
CA SER A 108 12.40 -6.85 6.13
C SER A 108 12.50 -5.83 7.27
N ASN A 109 13.71 -5.53 7.75
CA ASN A 109 13.91 -4.55 8.82
C ASN A 109 13.53 -3.13 8.36
N GLU A 110 13.95 -2.75 7.16
CA GLU A 110 13.59 -1.48 6.56
C GLU A 110 12.08 -1.39 6.28
N LEU A 111 11.47 -2.48 5.80
CA LEU A 111 10.03 -2.55 5.53
C LEU A 111 9.21 -2.26 6.80
N VAL A 112 9.48 -2.97 7.90
CA VAL A 112 8.76 -2.77 9.18
C VAL A 112 8.88 -1.33 9.67
N GLN A 113 10.07 -0.73 9.57
CA GLN A 113 10.28 0.67 9.97
C GLN A 113 9.48 1.64 9.09
N ILE A 114 9.43 1.40 7.79
CA ILE A 114 8.69 2.25 6.84
C ILE A 114 7.19 2.13 7.07
N GLU A 115 6.66 0.93 7.27
CA GLU A 115 5.24 0.70 7.56
C GLU A 115 4.79 1.42 8.83
N GLU A 116 5.61 1.39 9.87
CA GLU A 116 5.35 2.13 11.11
C GLU A 116 5.35 3.66 10.88
N ILE A 117 6.25 4.17 10.03
CA ILE A 117 6.27 5.59 9.66
C ILE A 117 5.02 5.96 8.85
N ILE A 118 4.57 5.10 7.92
CA ILE A 118 3.33 5.30 7.16
C ILE A 118 2.15 5.37 8.12
N ARG A 119 2.05 4.42 9.06
CA ARG A 119 0.98 4.37 10.07
C ARG A 119 0.93 5.65 10.89
N LYS A 120 2.07 6.09 11.46
CA LYS A 120 2.18 7.34 12.22
C LYS A 120 1.80 8.58 11.39
N THR A 121 2.24 8.63 10.13
CA THR A 121 1.93 9.76 9.23
C THR A 121 0.44 9.82 8.88
N LYS A 122 -0.21 8.67 8.67
CA LYS A 122 -1.67 8.59 8.49
C LYS A 122 -2.44 9.07 9.72
N ILE A 123 -1.99 8.65 10.92
CA ILE A 123 -2.56 9.12 12.19
C ILE A 123 -2.46 10.64 12.29
N GLU A 124 -1.31 11.22 11.94
CA GLU A 124 -1.08 12.66 11.99
C GLU A 124 -2.00 13.43 11.02
N ASP A 125 -2.07 13.01 9.75
CA ASP A 125 -2.95 13.60 8.73
C ASP A 125 -4.43 13.57 9.16
N LEU A 126 -4.91 12.40 9.58
CA LEU A 126 -6.27 12.24 10.09
C LEU A 126 -6.52 13.09 11.33
N SER A 127 -5.53 13.25 12.21
CA SER A 127 -5.63 14.08 13.42
C SER A 127 -5.81 15.55 13.08
N VAL A 128 -5.10 16.05 12.07
CA VAL A 128 -5.25 17.42 11.57
C VAL A 128 -6.66 17.61 11.00
N LYS A 129 -7.07 16.74 10.07
CA LYS A 129 -8.41 16.77 9.45
C LYS A 129 -9.54 16.71 10.48
N LYS A 130 -9.42 15.83 11.48
CA LYS A 130 -10.38 15.74 12.60
C LYS A 130 -10.49 17.07 13.35
N LYS A 131 -9.35 17.69 13.69
CA LYS A 131 -9.32 18.96 14.43
C LYS A 131 -9.96 20.08 13.64
N ASP A 132 -9.71 20.15 12.34
CA ASP A 132 -10.29 21.19 11.49
C ASP A 132 -11.81 21.01 11.31
N LEU A 133 -12.28 19.76 11.09
CA LEU A 133 -13.72 19.45 11.10
C LEU A 133 -14.40 19.83 12.42
N GLU A 134 -13.74 19.60 13.56
CA GLU A 134 -14.30 20.01 14.86
C GLU A 134 -14.34 21.53 15.03
N LYS A 135 -13.36 22.28 14.50
CA LYS A 135 -13.39 23.75 14.48
C LYS A 135 -14.53 24.26 13.61
N GLU A 136 -14.68 23.74 12.40
CA GLU A 136 -15.76 24.07 11.47
C GLU A 136 -17.13 23.78 12.08
N ALA A 137 -17.28 22.62 12.73
CA ALA A 137 -18.52 22.28 13.43
C ALA A 137 -18.87 23.31 14.52
N LYS A 138 -17.88 23.77 15.31
CA LYS A 138 -18.09 24.81 16.32
C LYS A 138 -18.48 26.16 15.71
N VAL A 139 -17.95 26.51 14.54
CA VAL A 139 -18.37 27.72 13.81
C VAL A 139 -19.83 27.59 13.36
N ALA A 140 -20.21 26.45 12.76
CA ALA A 140 -21.58 26.20 12.34
C ALA A 140 -22.58 26.27 13.51
N VAL A 141 -22.22 25.77 14.71
CA VAL A 141 -23.03 25.90 15.93
C VAL A 141 -23.26 27.37 16.29
N LYS A 142 -22.22 28.21 16.24
CA LYS A 142 -22.34 29.65 16.55
C LYS A 142 -23.28 30.36 15.56
N SER A 143 -23.27 29.94 14.31
CA SER A 143 -24.17 30.45 13.27
C SER A 143 -25.56 29.78 13.27
N LYS A 144 -25.87 28.93 14.26
CA LYS A 144 -27.11 28.14 14.37
C LYS A 144 -27.38 27.23 13.16
N ASN A 145 -26.36 26.92 12.36
CA ASN A 145 -26.46 25.94 11.27
C ASN A 145 -26.23 24.52 11.83
N TYR A 146 -27.25 23.98 12.49
CA TYR A 146 -27.14 22.69 13.18
C TYR A 146 -27.03 21.49 12.24
N VAL A 147 -27.56 21.61 11.02
CA VAL A 147 -27.41 20.58 9.97
C VAL A 147 -25.94 20.39 9.63
N GLU A 148 -25.24 21.49 9.34
CA GLU A 148 -23.82 21.46 9.02
C GLU A 148 -22.98 21.05 10.23
N ALA A 149 -23.27 21.57 11.42
CA ALA A 149 -22.57 21.20 12.64
C ALA A 149 -22.63 19.68 12.90
N SER A 150 -23.82 19.08 12.80
CA SER A 150 -24.02 17.65 12.96
C SER A 150 -23.20 16.84 11.95
N ALA A 151 -23.24 17.22 10.67
CA ALA A 151 -22.48 16.55 9.61
C ALA A 151 -20.97 16.61 9.87
N LYS A 152 -20.44 17.79 10.23
CA LYS A 152 -19.00 17.98 10.50
C LYS A 152 -18.55 17.17 11.72
N TYR A 153 -19.33 17.12 12.80
CA TYR A 153 -19.02 16.24 13.94
C TYR A 153 -19.06 14.75 13.57
N LYS A 154 -19.99 14.33 12.70
CA LYS A 154 -20.06 12.96 12.19
C LYS A 154 -18.82 12.60 11.38
N TYR A 155 -18.35 13.49 10.50
CA TYR A 155 -17.09 13.28 9.77
C TYR A 155 -15.88 13.27 10.71
N ALA A 156 -15.81 14.15 11.71
CA ALA A 156 -14.74 14.12 12.70
C ALA A 156 -14.72 12.80 13.49
N SER A 157 -15.90 12.26 13.84
CA SER A 157 -16.03 10.94 14.49
C SER A 157 -15.51 9.80 13.60
N LYS A 158 -15.81 9.84 12.29
CA LYS A 158 -15.25 8.88 11.32
C LYS A 158 -13.71 8.96 11.29
N MET A 159 -13.14 10.16 11.25
CA MET A 159 -11.68 10.33 11.28
C MET A 159 -11.07 9.76 12.58
N ALA A 160 -11.70 9.98 13.73
CA ALA A 160 -11.26 9.36 15.00
C ALA A 160 -11.33 7.83 14.95
N SER A 161 -12.35 7.25 14.32
CA SER A 161 -12.47 5.80 14.14
C SER A 161 -11.37 5.23 13.25
N GLU A 162 -11.00 5.92 12.16
CA GLU A 162 -9.87 5.51 11.32
C GLU A 162 -8.54 5.58 12.07
N ILE A 163 -8.32 6.62 12.88
CA ILE A 163 -7.13 6.71 13.74
C ILE A 163 -7.10 5.56 14.76
N PHE A 164 -8.25 5.19 15.34
CA PHE A 164 -8.36 4.05 16.24
C PHE A 164 -7.97 2.73 15.55
N LYS A 165 -8.45 2.48 14.32
CA LYS A 165 -8.08 1.30 13.52
C LYS A 165 -6.58 1.22 13.23
N LEU A 166 -5.90 2.37 13.18
CA LEU A 166 -4.44 2.45 13.04
C LEU A 166 -3.69 2.23 14.37
N GLY A 167 -4.39 1.95 15.47
CA GLY A 167 -3.81 1.54 16.75
C GLY A 167 -3.71 2.64 17.82
N ALA A 168 -4.32 3.82 17.63
CA ALA A 168 -4.41 4.82 18.70
C ALA A 168 -5.67 4.57 19.56
N SER A 169 -5.51 3.78 20.62
CA SER A 169 -6.63 3.30 21.46
C SER A 169 -7.39 4.42 22.18
N ASP A 170 -6.73 5.54 22.46
CA ASP A 170 -7.28 6.74 23.08
C ASP A 170 -8.40 7.38 22.24
N MET A 171 -8.38 7.19 20.92
CA MET A 171 -9.42 7.71 20.01
C MET A 171 -10.82 7.12 20.25
N THR A 172 -10.94 6.01 20.98
CA THR A 172 -12.23 5.43 21.37
C THR A 172 -13.12 6.43 22.12
N LYS A 173 -12.52 7.23 23.02
CA LYS A 173 -13.24 8.26 23.78
C LYS A 173 -13.69 9.41 22.86
N GLU A 174 -12.84 9.77 21.90
CA GLU A 174 -13.11 10.82 20.93
C GLU A 174 -14.24 10.44 19.97
N VAL A 175 -14.28 9.20 19.47
CA VAL A 175 -15.40 8.68 18.66
C VAL A 175 -16.72 8.84 19.42
N LYS A 176 -16.78 8.39 20.68
CA LYS A 176 -17.99 8.51 21.52
C LYS A 176 -18.41 9.97 21.71
N ARG A 177 -17.45 10.85 22.05
CA ARG A 177 -17.70 12.28 22.27
C ARG A 177 -18.25 12.97 21.02
N LEU A 178 -17.61 12.75 19.87
CA LEU A 178 -17.97 13.38 18.61
C LEU A 178 -19.31 12.86 18.07
N THR A 179 -19.58 11.56 18.19
CA THR A 179 -20.88 10.98 17.85
C THR A 179 -22.00 11.55 18.73
N LYS A 180 -21.78 11.69 20.04
CA LYS A 180 -22.76 12.31 20.94
C LYS A 180 -23.11 13.73 20.49
N LYS A 181 -22.10 14.55 20.17
CA LYS A 181 -22.30 15.90 19.65
C LYS A 181 -23.03 15.93 18.31
N ALA A 182 -22.69 15.04 17.39
CA ALA A 182 -23.37 14.94 16.10
C ALA A 182 -24.88 14.68 16.30
N ASN A 183 -25.22 13.75 17.19
CA ASN A 183 -26.60 13.39 17.50
C ASN A 183 -27.35 14.50 18.26
N GLU A 184 -26.66 15.27 19.11
CA GLU A 184 -27.23 16.42 19.79
C GLU A 184 -27.70 17.48 18.79
N TYR A 185 -26.83 17.89 17.86
CA TYR A 185 -27.20 18.88 16.85
C TYR A 185 -28.13 18.34 15.78
N GLU A 186 -28.15 17.02 15.55
CA GLU A 186 -29.14 16.40 14.67
C GLU A 186 -30.58 16.57 15.16
N LYS A 187 -30.78 16.57 16.49
CA LYS A 187 -32.09 16.82 17.12
C LYS A 187 -32.51 18.29 17.14
N LEU A 188 -31.59 19.19 16.81
CA LEU A 188 -31.80 20.64 16.79
C LEU A 188 -31.95 21.19 15.36
N LYS A 189 -31.87 20.32 14.33
CA LYS A 189 -32.20 20.63 12.94
C LYS A 189 -33.67 20.99 12.81
#